data_AF-A0A2V8H7C7-F1
#
_entry.id   AF-A0A2V8H7C7-F1
#
_cell.length_a   1.000
_cell.length_b   1.000
_cell.length_c   1.000
_cell.angle_alpha   90.00
_cell.angle_beta   90.00
_cell.angle_gamma   90.00
#
_symmetry.space_group_name_H-M   'P 1'
#
loop_
_entity.id
_entity.type
_entity.pdbx_description
1 polymer ?
#
loop_
_entity_poly.entity_id
_entity_poly.type
_entity_poly.pdbx_seq_one_letter_code
_entity_poly.pdbx_strand_id
1 'polypeptide(L)'
;AFVIGETTLYLHKVFGIGSQAIAAPQATLMATIIKGLLSQNLPWGLVLVGIFVSVTLELCGIHSLSFAVGSYLPIATTAPIFAGGVVRWWVENKTGVKEESEVGAGTLFSSGLIAGGSLCGILYAVLVGTSTIDPFQKVGNLIPVLHSAGVVGQLAGAALFFALAVVTARAAQKKLA
;
A
#
# COMPACT_ATOMS: atom_id res chain seq x y z
N ALA A 1 11.75 -0.07 -19.99
CA ALA A 1 12.25 1.23 -19.49
C ALA A 1 11.39 2.40 -19.97
N PHE A 2 11.20 2.58 -21.29
CA PHE A 2 10.43 3.71 -21.85
C PHE A 2 9.00 3.85 -21.29
N VAL A 3 8.21 2.76 -21.29
CA VAL A 3 6.82 2.75 -20.78
C VAL A 3 6.72 3.12 -19.30
N ILE A 4 7.69 2.68 -18.49
CA ILE A 4 7.74 2.98 -17.05
C ILE A 4 8.10 4.45 -16.82
N GLY A 5 9.01 5.00 -17.63
CA GLY A 5 9.38 6.41 -17.59
C GLY A 5 8.21 7.33 -17.93
N GLU A 6 7.53 7.07 -19.05
CA GLU A 6 6.37 7.86 -19.50
C GLU A 6 5.22 7.86 -18.48
N THR A 7 4.87 6.68 -17.94
CA THR A 7 3.81 6.57 -16.92
C THR A 7 4.17 7.28 -15.61
N THR A 8 5.44 7.23 -15.19
CA THR A 8 5.91 7.92 -13.99
C THR A 8 5.90 9.44 -14.17
N LEU A 9 6.32 9.95 -15.33
CA LEU A 9 6.28 11.38 -15.65
C LEU A 9 4.84 11.91 -15.76
N TYR A 10 3.94 11.13 -16.35
CA TYR A 10 2.52 11.47 -16.39
C TYR A 10 1.92 11.56 -14.98
N LEU A 11 2.18 10.56 -14.13
CA LEU A 11 1.68 10.54 -12.76
C LEU A 11 2.25 11.69 -11.91
N HIS A 12 3.52 12.04 -12.12
CA HIS A 12 4.14 13.20 -11.48
C HIS A 12 3.46 14.51 -11.89
N LYS A 13 3.07 14.67 -13.16
CA LYS A 13 2.36 15.88 -13.64
C LYS A 13 0.94 16.01 -13.07
N VAL A 14 0.24 14.89 -12.87
CA VAL A 14 -1.16 14.91 -12.40
C VAL A 14 -1.26 15.06 -10.88
N PHE A 15 -0.40 14.38 -10.10
CA PHE A 15 -0.52 14.31 -8.64
C PHE A 15 0.69 14.82 -7.85
N GLY A 16 1.86 14.95 -8.49
CA GLY A 16 3.13 15.23 -7.82
C GLY A 16 3.60 14.06 -6.95
N ILE A 17 4.63 13.33 -7.40
CA ILE A 17 5.23 12.24 -6.60
C ILE A 17 5.92 12.84 -5.37
N GLY A 18 5.52 12.41 -4.17
CA GLY A 18 5.96 12.99 -2.90
C GLY A 18 4.99 14.00 -2.28
N SER A 19 3.83 14.24 -2.91
CA SER A 19 2.73 15.04 -2.33
C SER A 19 1.90 14.21 -1.34
N GLN A 20 0.97 14.83 -0.60
CA GLN A 20 0.04 14.12 0.30
C GLN A 20 -0.82 13.06 -0.42
N ALA A 21 -1.05 13.22 -1.73
CA ALA A 21 -1.86 12.30 -2.51
C ALA A 21 -1.08 11.04 -2.95
N ILE A 22 0.22 11.16 -3.21
CA ILE A 22 1.10 10.05 -3.60
C ILE A 22 2.41 10.15 -2.82
N ALA A 23 2.36 9.71 -1.56
CA ALA A 23 3.55 9.63 -0.72
C ALA A 23 4.54 8.59 -1.29
N ALA A 24 5.82 8.96 -1.38
CA ALA A 24 6.90 8.07 -1.79
C ALA A 24 7.98 7.96 -0.69
N PRO A 25 7.68 7.27 0.43
CA PRO A 25 8.50 7.33 1.65
C PRO A 25 9.91 6.78 1.45
N GLN A 26 10.06 5.69 0.69
CA GLN A 26 11.37 5.09 0.41
C GLN A 26 12.26 6.04 -0.39
N ALA A 27 11.70 6.73 -1.40
CA ALA A 27 12.42 7.71 -2.21
C ALA A 27 12.82 8.94 -1.39
N THR A 28 11.93 9.42 -0.52
CA THR A 28 12.20 10.55 0.39
C THR A 28 13.31 10.23 1.39
N LEU A 29 13.33 9.00 1.93
CA LEU A 29 14.37 8.56 2.86
C LEU A 29 15.74 8.51 2.17
N MET A 30 15.84 7.88 1.00
CA MET A 30 17.10 7.82 0.22
C MET A 30 17.59 9.23 -0.15
N ALA A 31 16.68 10.11 -0.57
CA ALA A 31 17.03 11.50 -0.86
C ALA A 31 17.55 12.25 0.38
N THR A 32 16.98 11.98 1.56
CA THR A 32 17.40 12.60 2.82
C THR A 32 18.79 12.12 3.25
N ILE A 33 19.07 10.83 3.13
CA ILE A 33 20.41 10.27 3.42
C ILE A 33 21.46 10.87 2.49
N ILE A 34 21.20 10.88 1.18
CA ILE A 34 22.15 11.38 0.18
C ILE A 34 22.42 12.88 0.42
N LYS A 35 21.37 13.67 0.67
CA LYS A 35 21.52 15.09 1.01
C LYS A 35 22.30 15.29 2.30
N GLY A 36 21.99 14.53 3.35
CA GLY A 36 22.70 14.59 4.63
C GLY A 36 24.19 14.23 4.52
N LEU A 37 24.52 13.24 3.69
CA LEU A 37 25.91 12.84 3.42
C LEU A 37 26.65 13.90 2.61
N LEU A 38 26.04 14.40 1.52
CA LEU A 38 26.65 15.41 0.65
C LEU A 38 26.85 16.75 1.36
N SER A 39 25.92 17.12 2.25
CA SER A 39 26.01 18.34 3.06
C SER A 39 26.86 18.18 4.33
N GLN A 40 27.46 17.00 4.57
CA GLN A 40 28.16 16.64 5.81
C GLN A 40 27.36 16.89 7.11
N ASN A 41 26.05 17.09 7.01
CA ASN A 41 25.14 17.40 8.12
C ASN A 41 24.23 16.21 8.39
N LEU A 42 24.82 15.02 8.43
CA LEU A 42 24.07 13.83 8.80
C LEU A 42 23.86 13.83 10.32
N PRO A 43 22.64 13.63 10.82
CA PRO A 43 22.39 13.55 12.26
C PRO A 43 22.93 12.22 12.81
N TRP A 44 24.25 12.16 13.01
CA TRP A 44 24.97 10.97 13.50
C TRP A 44 24.41 10.43 14.82
N GLY A 45 23.83 11.31 15.66
CA GLY A 45 23.10 10.89 16.85
C GLY A 45 21.92 9.96 16.55
N LEU A 46 21.09 10.29 15.53
CA LEU A 46 19.97 9.44 15.12
C LEU A 46 20.45 8.12 14.49
N VAL A 47 21.56 8.16 13.76
CA VAL A 47 22.18 6.95 13.18
C VAL A 47 22.66 6.01 14.28
N LEU A 48 23.40 6.51 15.28
CA LEU A 48 23.89 5.72 16.40
C LEU A 48 22.73 5.12 17.22
N VAL A 49 21.67 5.90 17.48
CA VAL A 49 20.45 5.38 18.13
C VAL A 49 19.85 4.23 17.33
N GLY A 50 19.78 4.35 16.00
CA GLY A 50 19.33 3.27 15.11
C GLY A 50 20.17 2.00 15.23
N ILE A 51 21.50 2.13 15.34
CA ILE A 51 22.41 0.99 15.55
C ILE A 51 22.14 0.32 16.89
N PHE A 52 21.99 1.07 17.98
CA PHE A 52 21.68 0.50 19.31
C PHE A 52 20.33 -0.23 19.32
N VAL A 53 19.30 0.35 18.68
CA VAL A 53 17.98 -0.28 18.53
C VAL A 53 18.10 -1.57 17.71
N SER A 54 18.85 -1.55 16.60
CA SER A 54 19.08 -2.73 15.77
C SER A 54 19.76 -3.85 16.55
N VAL A 55 20.79 -3.54 17.33
CA VAL A 55 21.49 -4.52 18.19
C VAL A 55 20.56 -5.08 19.25
N THR A 56 19.74 -4.23 19.89
CA THR A 56 18.77 -4.68 20.91
C THR A 56 17.74 -5.63 20.31
N LEU A 57 17.23 -5.33 19.12
CA LEU A 57 16.27 -6.20 18.41
C LEU A 57 16.89 -7.54 18.01
N GLU A 58 18.13 -7.52 17.52
CA GLU A 58 18.88 -8.73 17.15
C GLU A 58 19.11 -9.63 18.38
N LEU A 59 19.42 -9.05 19.54
CA LEU A 59 19.53 -9.76 20.81
C LEU A 59 18.19 -10.33 21.30
N CYS A 60 17.07 -9.68 20.98
CA CYS A 60 15.72 -10.20 21.23
C CYS A 60 15.29 -11.28 20.22
N GLY A 61 16.14 -11.66 19.25
CA GLY A 61 15.82 -12.64 18.22
C GLY A 61 14.85 -12.11 17.15
N ILE A 62 14.63 -10.80 17.08
CA ILE A 62 13.79 -10.16 16.06
C ILE A 62 14.71 -9.60 14.97
N HIS A 63 14.44 -9.98 13.72
CA HIS A 63 15.24 -9.52 12.60
C HIS A 63 15.07 -8.00 12.41
N SER A 64 16.13 -7.26 12.71
CA SER A 64 16.15 -5.78 12.70
C SER A 64 15.68 -5.15 11.38
N LEU A 65 15.97 -5.80 10.25
CA LEU A 65 15.55 -5.37 8.91
C LEU A 65 14.02 -5.33 8.76
N SER A 66 13.32 -6.37 9.22
CA SER A 66 11.86 -6.46 9.07
C SER A 66 11.14 -5.42 9.93
N PHE A 67 11.68 -5.14 11.12
CA PHE A 67 11.19 -4.08 11.99
C PHE A 67 11.39 -2.70 11.37
N ALA A 68 12.60 -2.41 10.88
CA ALA A 68 12.90 -1.14 10.23
C ALA A 68 11.96 -0.89 9.04
N VAL A 69 11.80 -1.89 8.16
CA VAL A 69 10.89 -1.82 7.00
C VAL A 69 9.44 -1.60 7.42
N GLY A 70 8.97 -2.31 8.46
CA GLY A 70 7.63 -2.10 8.99
C GLY A 70 7.39 -0.71 9.56
N SER A 71 8.40 -0.10 10.20
CA SER A 71 8.26 1.20 10.87
C SER A 71 8.17 2.40 9.93
N TYR A 72 8.80 2.35 8.74
CA TYR A 72 8.80 3.50 7.81
C TYR A 72 7.72 3.41 6.72
N LEU A 73 7.13 2.24 6.50
CA LEU A 73 6.10 2.07 5.49
C LEU A 73 4.73 2.55 6.01
N PRO A 74 3.96 3.32 5.21
CA PRO A 74 2.60 3.70 5.55
C PRO A 74 1.73 2.49 5.83
N ILE A 75 0.86 2.60 6.85
CA ILE A 75 -0.07 1.53 7.24
C ILE A 75 -0.93 1.05 6.05
N ALA A 76 -1.29 1.97 5.15
CA ALA A 76 -2.02 1.65 3.93
C ALA A 76 -1.25 0.68 2.99
N THR A 77 0.08 0.78 2.95
CA THR A 77 0.94 -0.08 2.11
C THR A 77 1.39 -1.36 2.84
N THR A 78 1.40 -1.37 4.17
CA THR A 78 1.74 -2.57 4.95
C THR A 78 0.54 -3.51 5.13
N ALA A 79 -0.69 -3.03 5.03
CA ALA A 79 -1.90 -3.86 5.16
C ALA A 79 -1.99 -5.00 4.12
N PRO A 80 -1.73 -4.78 2.80
CA PRO A 80 -1.67 -5.87 1.82
C PRO A 80 -0.56 -6.89 2.12
N ILE A 81 0.60 -6.40 2.58
CA ILE A 81 1.75 -7.24 2.95
C ILE A 81 1.40 -8.12 4.15
N PHE A 82 0.78 -7.53 5.17
CA PHE A 82 0.31 -8.24 6.35
C PHE A 82 -0.77 -9.27 5.99
N ALA A 83 -1.73 -8.91 5.13
CA ALA A 83 -2.75 -9.84 4.67
C ALA A 83 -2.14 -11.06 3.96
N GLY A 84 -1.13 -10.86 3.11
CA GLY A 84 -0.37 -11.96 2.52
C GLY A 84 0.37 -12.81 3.56
N GLY A 85 0.96 -12.18 4.59
CA GLY A 85 1.59 -12.89 5.70
C GLY A 85 0.60 -13.76 6.50
N VAL A 86 -0.61 -13.24 6.77
CA VAL A 86 -1.68 -14.00 7.43
C VAL A 86 -2.15 -15.16 6.57
N VAL A 87 -2.30 -14.96 5.25
CA VAL A 87 -2.64 -16.04 4.31
C VAL A 87 -1.57 -17.12 4.31
N ARG A 88 -0.28 -16.75 4.28
CA ARG A 88 0.83 -17.70 4.40
C ARG A 88 0.73 -18.51 5.68
N TRP A 89 0.58 -17.83 6.83
CA TRP A 89 0.44 -18.49 8.13
C TRP A 89 -0.74 -19.45 8.17
N TRP A 90 -1.89 -19.04 7.62
CA TRP A 90 -3.09 -19.89 7.57
C TRP A 90 -2.91 -21.11 6.67
N VAL A 91 -2.26 -20.95 5.52
CA VAL A 91 -1.95 -22.05 4.61
C VAL A 91 -0.97 -23.02 5.27
N GLU A 92 0.16 -22.55 5.80
CA GLU A 92 1.18 -23.38 6.47
C GLU A 92 0.58 -24.15 7.66
N ASN A 93 -0.29 -23.51 8.45
CA ASN A 93 -0.95 -24.16 9.58
C ASN A 93 -1.92 -25.27 9.14
N LYS A 94 -2.48 -25.18 7.93
CA LYS A 94 -3.48 -26.15 7.41
C LYS A 94 -2.84 -27.28 6.61
N THR A 95 -1.80 -27.02 5.83
CA THR A 95 -1.08 -28.05 5.06
C THR A 95 0.01 -28.74 5.88
N GLY A 96 0.48 -28.15 6.99
CA GLY A 96 1.56 -28.69 7.81
C GLY A 96 2.93 -28.69 7.12
N VAL A 97 2.99 -28.20 5.87
CA VAL A 97 4.19 -28.02 5.08
C VAL A 97 4.60 -26.56 5.21
N LYS A 98 5.75 -26.32 5.83
CA LYS A 98 6.41 -25.02 5.76
C LYS A 98 6.95 -24.84 4.35
N GLU A 99 6.23 -24.09 3.52
CA GLU A 99 6.82 -23.60 2.28
C GLU A 99 7.88 -22.56 2.63
N GLU A 100 9.15 -22.94 2.56
CA GLU A 100 10.30 -22.05 2.72
C GLU A 100 10.56 -21.20 1.46
N SER A 101 9.86 -21.49 0.36
CA SER A 101 10.01 -20.77 -0.88
C SER A 101 9.53 -19.31 -0.74
N GLU A 102 10.35 -18.36 -1.19
CA GLU A 102 10.02 -16.94 -1.25
C GLU A 102 8.75 -16.66 -2.09
N VAL A 103 8.38 -17.60 -2.96
CA VAL A 103 7.16 -17.60 -3.79
C VAL A 103 6.06 -18.48 -3.16
N GLY A 104 5.83 -18.35 -1.85
CA GLY A 104 4.71 -19.01 -1.19
C GLY A 104 3.37 -18.34 -1.51
N ALA A 105 2.26 -19.02 -1.23
CA ALA A 105 0.91 -18.53 -1.51
C ALA A 105 0.62 -17.11 -0.95
N GLY A 106 1.17 -16.77 0.21
CA GLY A 106 0.99 -15.45 0.83
C GLY A 106 1.80 -14.32 0.20
N THR A 107 3.01 -14.59 -0.31
CA THR A 107 3.79 -13.56 -1.02
C THR A 107 3.19 -13.28 -2.40
N LEU A 108 2.66 -14.31 -3.06
CA LEU A 108 1.89 -14.18 -4.30
C LEU A 108 0.59 -13.37 -4.08
N PHE A 109 -0.12 -13.63 -2.99
CA PHE A 109 -1.33 -12.89 -2.64
C PHE A 109 -1.04 -11.41 -2.34
N SER A 110 -0.02 -11.13 -1.52
CA SER A 110 0.41 -9.76 -1.20
C SER A 110 0.81 -8.99 -2.46
N SER A 111 1.67 -9.57 -3.30
CA SER A 111 2.12 -8.93 -4.55
C SER A 111 0.96 -8.72 -5.53
N GLY A 112 0.00 -9.64 -5.59
CA GLY A 112 -1.25 -9.48 -6.35
C GLY A 112 -2.10 -8.30 -5.88
N LEU A 113 -2.28 -8.15 -4.56
CA LEU A 113 -2.99 -7.00 -3.97
C LEU A 113 -2.29 -5.66 -4.25
N ILE A 114 -0.96 -5.63 -4.14
CA ILE A 114 -0.15 -4.42 -4.41
C ILE A 114 -0.20 -4.07 -5.90
N ALA A 115 -0.03 -5.05 -6.78
CA ALA A 115 -0.08 -4.86 -8.23
C ALA A 115 -1.48 -4.41 -8.69
N GLY A 116 -2.53 -5.04 -8.15
CA GLY A 116 -3.92 -4.65 -8.42
C GLY A 116 -4.21 -3.23 -7.97
N GLY A 117 -3.80 -2.86 -6.75
CA GLY A 117 -3.93 -1.49 -6.24
C GLY A 117 -3.20 -0.47 -7.12
N SER A 118 -2.00 -0.81 -7.58
CA SER A 118 -1.21 0.06 -8.48
C SER A 118 -1.88 0.23 -9.85
N LEU A 119 -2.39 -0.85 -10.46
CA LEU A 119 -3.10 -0.79 -11.74
C LEU A 119 -4.40 0.02 -11.64
N CYS A 120 -5.20 -0.18 -10.59
CA CYS A 120 -6.39 0.62 -10.32
C CYS A 120 -6.06 2.10 -10.11
N GLY A 121 -4.96 2.40 -9.41
CA GLY A 121 -4.46 3.77 -9.20
C GLY A 121 -4.06 4.45 -10.52
N ILE A 122 -3.38 3.74 -11.42
CA ILE A 122 -3.02 4.26 -12.75
C ILE A 122 -4.28 4.50 -13.60
N LEU A 123 -5.23 3.55 -13.60
CA LEU A 123 -6.51 3.73 -14.30
C LEU A 123 -7.27 4.95 -13.78
N TYR A 124 -7.34 5.11 -12.45
CA TYR A 124 -7.94 6.28 -11.81
C TYR A 124 -7.22 7.57 -12.22
N ALA A 125 -5.89 7.58 -12.25
CA ALA A 125 -5.10 8.74 -12.67
C ALA A 125 -5.39 9.17 -14.12
N VAL A 126 -5.55 8.20 -15.03
CA VAL A 126 -5.91 8.47 -16.43
C VAL A 126 -7.34 9.02 -16.55
N LEU A 127 -8.29 8.45 -15.80
CA LEU A 127 -9.69 8.91 -15.78
C LEU A 127 -9.82 10.35 -15.26
N VAL A 128 -9.10 10.69 -14.19
CA VAL A 128 -9.05 12.05 -13.64
C VAL A 128 -8.34 13.00 -14.60
N GLY A 129 -7.20 12.59 -15.16
CA GLY A 129 -6.40 13.40 -16.07
C GLY A 129 -7.06 13.70 -17.42
N THR A 130 -8.05 12.89 -17.84
CA THR A 130 -8.81 13.10 -19.09
C THR A 130 -10.08 13.96 -18.87
N SER A 131 -10.33 14.44 -17.64
CA SER A 131 -11.51 15.25 -17.27
C SER A 131 -12.89 14.61 -17.53
N THR A 132 -12.95 13.32 -17.90
CA THR A 132 -14.21 12.56 -18.13
C THR A 132 -14.99 12.25 -16.83
N ILE A 133 -14.55 12.78 -15.69
CA ILE A 133 -15.13 12.57 -14.35
C ILE A 133 -16.17 13.63 -13.94
N ASP A 134 -16.36 14.70 -14.71
CA ASP A 134 -17.41 15.71 -14.50
C ASP A 134 -18.83 15.12 -14.32
N PRO A 135 -19.26 14.08 -15.06
CA PRO A 135 -20.57 13.45 -14.82
C PRO A 135 -20.60 12.57 -13.55
N PHE A 136 -19.48 11.96 -13.13
CA PHE A 136 -19.44 11.08 -11.96
C PHE A 136 -19.35 11.84 -10.64
N GLN A 137 -18.68 13.01 -10.62
CA GLN A 137 -18.69 13.90 -9.45
C GLN A 137 -20.11 14.46 -9.18
N LYS A 138 -20.90 14.75 -10.22
CA LYS A 138 -22.29 15.20 -10.07
C LYS A 138 -23.22 14.14 -9.47
N VAL A 139 -23.02 12.86 -9.78
CA VAL A 139 -23.77 11.75 -9.15
C VAL A 139 -23.37 11.59 -7.67
N GLY A 140 -22.08 11.77 -7.34
CA GLY A 140 -21.61 11.80 -5.96
C GLY A 140 -22.12 13.01 -5.15
N ASN A 141 -22.34 14.15 -5.82
CA ASN A 141 -22.85 15.37 -5.20
C ASN A 141 -24.38 15.38 -4.95
N LEU A 142 -25.11 14.42 -5.53
CA LEU A 142 -26.55 14.24 -5.28
C LEU A 142 -26.87 13.38 -4.04
N ILE A 143 -25.86 12.75 -3.43
CA ILE A 143 -26.01 11.96 -2.21
C ILE A 143 -25.22 12.65 -1.08
N PRO A 144 -25.81 13.66 -0.42
CA PRO A 144 -25.16 14.38 0.69
C PRO A 144 -24.80 13.48 1.90
N VAL A 145 -25.33 12.26 1.95
CA VAL A 145 -25.01 11.23 2.96
C VAL A 145 -23.59 10.64 2.76
N LEU A 146 -23.03 10.69 1.55
CA LEU A 146 -21.68 10.16 1.27
C LEU A 146 -20.56 11.19 1.52
N HIS A 147 -20.88 12.49 1.51
CA HIS A 147 -19.87 13.56 1.59
C HIS A 147 -19.68 14.15 2.99
N SER A 148 -20.53 13.81 3.97
CA SER A 148 -20.25 14.22 5.35
C SER A 148 -19.02 13.45 5.83
N ALA A 149 -17.92 14.16 6.07
CA ALA A 149 -16.70 13.69 6.74
C ALA A 149 -16.95 13.31 8.23
N GLY A 150 -18.14 12.81 8.54
CA GLY A 150 -18.51 12.21 9.81
C GLY A 150 -18.49 10.69 9.72
N VAL A 151 -18.48 10.05 10.89
CA VAL A 151 -18.46 8.59 11.10
C VAL A 151 -19.51 7.84 10.26
N VAL A 152 -20.62 8.50 9.91
CA VAL A 152 -21.71 7.97 9.08
C VAL A 152 -21.28 7.72 7.62
N GLY A 153 -20.46 8.59 7.03
CA GLY A 153 -19.98 8.42 5.65
C GLY A 153 -18.98 7.26 5.53
N GLN A 154 -18.12 7.09 6.54
CA GLN A 154 -17.20 5.96 6.63
C GLN A 154 -17.94 4.63 6.86
N LEU A 155 -18.97 4.62 7.71
CA LEU A 155 -19.84 3.46 7.91
C LEU A 155 -20.65 3.10 6.66
N ALA A 156 -21.20 4.09 5.96
CA ALA A 156 -21.93 3.87 4.71
C ALA A 156 -21.01 3.35 3.60
N GLY A 157 -19.81 3.92 3.47
CA GLY A 157 -18.78 3.43 2.54
C GLY A 157 -18.34 2.00 2.87
N ALA A 158 -18.07 1.70 4.14
CA ALA A 158 -17.71 0.36 4.59
C ALA A 158 -18.85 -0.64 4.34
N ALA A 159 -20.11 -0.25 4.60
CA ALA A 159 -21.28 -1.10 4.35
C ALA A 159 -21.49 -1.38 2.86
N LEU A 160 -21.30 -0.39 1.99
CA LEU A 160 -21.45 -0.54 0.55
C LEU A 160 -20.31 -1.39 -0.03
N PHE A 161 -19.09 -1.23 0.49
CA PHE A 161 -17.95 -2.07 0.12
C PHE A 161 -18.14 -3.53 0.57
N PHE A 162 -18.65 -3.75 1.79
CA PHE A 162 -19.03 -5.08 2.27
C PHE A 162 -20.16 -5.69 1.44
N ALA A 163 -21.17 -4.89 1.07
CA ALA A 163 -22.27 -5.36 0.23
C ALA A 163 -21.77 -5.80 -1.17
N LEU A 164 -20.90 -5.00 -1.80
CA LEU A 164 -20.28 -5.37 -3.06
C LEU A 164 -19.36 -6.59 -2.94
N ALA A 165 -18.59 -6.70 -1.85
CA ALA A 165 -17.76 -7.88 -1.56
C ALA A 165 -18.61 -9.14 -1.40
N VAL A 166 -19.77 -9.07 -0.73
CA VAL A 166 -20.68 -10.20 -0.56
C VAL A 166 -21.37 -10.57 -1.88
N VAL A 167 -21.80 -9.58 -2.67
CA VAL A 167 -22.44 -9.83 -3.96
C VAL A 167 -21.46 -10.47 -4.94
N THR A 168 -20.22 -9.99 -4.98
CA THR A 168 -19.17 -10.57 -5.84
C THR A 168 -18.74 -11.96 -5.37
N ALA A 169 -18.63 -12.19 -4.06
CA ALA A 169 -18.37 -13.53 -3.52
C ALA A 169 -19.50 -14.52 -3.87
N ARG A 170 -20.76 -14.10 -3.76
CA ARG A 170 -21.92 -14.92 -4.15
C ARG A 170 -21.99 -15.15 -5.67
N ALA A 171 -21.63 -14.15 -6.48
CA ALA A 171 -21.56 -14.28 -7.93
C ALA A 171 -20.42 -15.22 -8.37
N ALA A 172 -19.27 -15.17 -7.68
CA ALA A 172 -18.15 -16.07 -7.91
C ALA A 172 -18.52 -17.53 -7.58
N GLN A 173 -19.24 -17.76 -6.48
CA GLN A 173 -19.70 -19.10 -6.10
C GLN A 173 -20.74 -19.69 -7.07
N LYS A 174 -21.59 -18.85 -7.68
CA LYS A 174 -22.55 -19.31 -8.70
C LYS A 174 -21.92 -19.71 -10.03
N LYS A 175 -20.68 -19.30 -10.30
CA LYS A 175 -19.97 -19.66 -11.55
C LYS A 175 -19.18 -20.97 -11.44
N LEU A 176 -19.19 -21.60 -10.26
CA LEU A 176 -18.57 -22.89 -9.94
C LEU A 176 -19.61 -24.01 -9.70
N ALA A 177 -20.90 -23.73 -9.90
CA ALA A 177 -21.99 -24.70 -9.85
C ALA A 177 -22.51 -24.99 -11.26
#